data_AF-A0A7W1QY12-F1
#
_entry.id   AF-A0A7W1QY12-F1
#
_cell.length_a   1.000
_cell.length_b   1.000
_cell.length_c   1.000
_cell.angle_alpha   90.00
_cell.angle_beta   90.00
_cell.angle_gamma   90.00
#
_symmetry.space_group_name_H-M   'P 1'
#
loop_
_entity.id
_entity.type
_entity.pdbx_description
1 polymer ?
#
loop_
_entity_poly.entity_id
_entity_poly.type
_entity_poly.pdbx_seq_one_letter_code
_entity_poly.pdbx_strand_id
1 'polypeptide(L)'
;FEGFFLGIDFAPTVQWFDEGNKLLLSETASAEECVMLLESVPDLIDSTLVPLDFSKKEKAKLVSACEFVLEGLYAQNKISRNEEGGFEAATKAKRDRRGMIYEDFTDVEGYN
;
A
#
# COMPACT_ATOMS: atom_id res chain seq x y z
N PHE A 1 -11.00 -14.24 -7.89
CA PHE A 1 -11.50 -13.90 -6.54
C PHE A 1 -12.11 -12.49 -6.66
N GLU A 2 -13.43 -12.40 -6.76
CA GLU A 2 -14.16 -11.12 -6.77
C GLU A 2 -14.36 -10.70 -5.30
N GLY A 3 -13.38 -9.98 -4.74
CA GLY A 3 -13.28 -9.72 -3.31
C GLY A 3 -13.85 -8.36 -2.91
N PHE A 4 -14.79 -8.38 -1.98
CA PHE A 4 -15.35 -7.26 -1.18
C PHE A 4 -14.54 -5.95 -1.27
N PHE A 5 -15.08 -4.97 -1.99
CA PHE A 5 -14.62 -3.59 -1.90
C PHE A 5 -15.30 -2.96 -0.68
N LEU A 6 -14.60 -2.85 0.45
CA LEU A 6 -15.11 -2.18 1.66
C LEU A 6 -15.33 -0.66 1.46
N GLY A 7 -15.22 -0.15 0.23
CA GLY A 7 -15.27 1.29 -0.07
C GLY A 7 -14.11 2.07 0.54
N ILE A 8 -13.08 1.40 1.05
CA ILE A 8 -11.92 2.04 1.67
C ILE A 8 -11.04 2.57 0.56
N ASP A 9 -10.90 3.90 0.52
CA ASP A 9 -10.08 4.58 -0.44
C ASP A 9 -8.69 4.88 0.14
N PHE A 10 -7.67 4.48 -0.62
CA PHE A 10 -6.27 4.78 -0.35
C PHE A 10 -5.64 5.62 -1.48
N ALA A 11 -6.45 6.19 -2.38
CA ALA A 11 -5.96 7.09 -3.42
C ALA A 11 -5.15 8.27 -2.86
N PRO A 12 -5.54 8.92 -1.74
CA PRO A 12 -4.73 9.99 -1.14
C PRO A 12 -3.36 9.52 -0.67
N THR A 13 -3.30 8.34 -0.03
CA THR A 13 -2.04 7.68 0.37
C THR A 13 -1.15 7.40 -0.85
N VAL A 14 -1.70 6.84 -1.92
CA VAL A 14 -0.93 6.53 -3.15
C VAL A 14 -0.44 7.81 -3.83
N GLN A 15 -1.30 8.83 -3.92
CA GLN A 15 -0.93 10.12 -4.49
C GLN A 15 0.22 10.77 -3.73
N TRP A 16 0.21 10.71 -2.40
CA TRP A 16 1.29 11.23 -1.56
C TRP A 16 2.64 10.59 -1.89
N PHE A 17 2.68 9.29 -2.16
CA PHE A 17 3.91 8.63 -2.65
C PHE A 17 4.27 9.07 -4.07
N ASP A 18 3.30 9.21 -4.97
CA ASP A 18 3.51 9.67 -6.35
C ASP A 18 4.07 11.10 -6.44
N GLU A 19 3.83 11.93 -5.42
CA GLU A 19 4.43 13.25 -5.26
C GLU A 19 5.92 13.20 -4.86
N GLY A 20 6.49 12.01 -4.68
CA GLY A 20 7.91 11.78 -4.40
C GLY A 20 8.25 11.63 -2.92
N ASN A 21 7.24 11.64 -2.04
CA ASN A 21 7.45 11.39 -0.62
C ASN A 21 7.84 9.93 -0.36
N LYS A 22 8.53 9.71 0.75
CA LYS A 22 9.02 8.40 1.18
C LYS A 22 8.69 8.17 2.64
N LEU A 23 8.41 6.92 2.99
CA LEU A 23 8.17 6.49 4.36
C LEU A 23 9.12 5.36 4.70
N LEU A 24 9.96 5.52 5.71
CA LEU A 24 10.81 4.47 6.24
C LEU A 24 10.44 4.21 7.70
N LEU A 25 9.97 3.01 7.99
CA LEU A 25 9.74 2.55 9.36
C LEU A 25 10.93 1.69 9.78
N SER A 26 11.80 2.25 10.63
CA SER A 26 12.98 1.52 11.11
C SER A 26 12.56 0.35 12.00
N GLU A 27 13.21 -0.81 11.86
CA GLU A 27 13.03 -1.95 12.76
C GLU A 27 13.42 -1.65 14.22
N THR A 28 14.25 -0.62 14.44
CA THR A 28 14.66 -0.18 15.77
C THR A 28 13.81 0.96 16.34
N ALA A 29 12.85 1.49 15.57
CA ALA A 29 11.98 2.57 16.03
C ALA A 29 10.91 2.04 17.00
N SER A 30 10.56 2.88 17.98
CA SER A 30 9.40 2.63 18.84
C SER A 30 8.09 2.74 18.07
N ALA A 31 7.02 2.13 18.60
CA ALA A 31 5.70 2.24 18.00
C ALA A 31 5.21 3.70 17.94
N GLU A 32 5.55 4.51 18.95
CA GLU A 32 5.27 5.94 18.99
C GLU A 32 5.95 6.69 17.85
N GLU A 33 7.24 6.43 17.61
CA GLU A 33 7.98 7.03 16.48
C GLU A 33 7.41 6.62 15.14
N CYS A 34 7.07 5.34 14.96
CA CYS A 34 6.43 4.86 13.74
C CYS A 34 5.07 5.54 13.51
N VAL A 35 4.26 5.73 14.55
CA VAL A 35 2.97 6.42 14.41
C VAL A 35 3.14 7.88 14.03
N MET A 36 4.14 8.59 14.58
CA MET A 36 4.43 9.97 14.15
C MET A 36 4.78 10.05 12.66
N LEU A 37 5.50 9.06 12.13
CA LEU A 37 5.79 8.98 10.69
C LEU A 37 4.54 8.65 9.87
N LEU A 38 3.73 7.70 10.32
CA LEU A 38 2.48 7.30 9.66
C LEU A 38 1.45 8.44 9.61
N GLU A 39 1.42 9.33 10.61
CA GLU A 39 0.56 10.52 10.64
C GLU A 39 0.89 11.52 9.52
N SER A 40 2.09 11.46 8.93
CA SER A 40 2.44 12.31 7.78
C SER A 40 1.81 11.85 6.46
N VAL A 41 1.29 10.62 6.41
CA VAL A 41 0.70 10.03 5.21
C VAL A 41 -0.82 10.24 5.21
N PRO A 42 -1.37 11.02 4.27
CA PRO A 42 -2.79 11.35 4.23
C PRO A 42 -3.68 10.09 4.17
N ASP A 43 -4.72 10.12 5.00
CA ASP A 43 -5.79 9.13 5.12
C ASP A 43 -5.35 7.68 5.44
N LEU A 44 -4.04 7.39 5.56
CA LEU A 44 -3.54 6.04 5.79
C LEU A 44 -4.10 5.46 7.10
N ILE A 45 -3.94 6.18 8.22
CA ILE A 45 -4.39 5.73 9.53
C ILE A 45 -5.91 5.62 9.57
N ASP A 46 -6.62 6.63 9.07
CA ASP A 46 -8.08 6.69 9.15
C ASP A 46 -8.73 5.60 8.30
N SER A 47 -8.28 5.43 7.05
CA SER A 47 -8.72 4.35 6.16
C SER A 47 -8.37 2.96 6.69
N THR A 48 -7.19 2.80 7.32
CA THR A 48 -6.78 1.53 7.94
C THR A 48 -7.69 1.12 9.08
N LEU A 49 -8.25 2.07 9.84
CA LEU A 49 -9.09 1.79 11.00
C LEU A 49 -10.55 1.51 10.63
N VAL A 50 -11.04 1.93 9.46
CA VAL A 50 -12.44 1.71 9.03
C VAL A 50 -12.91 0.26 9.21
N PRO A 51 -12.14 -0.78 8.81
CA PRO A 51 -12.59 -2.17 8.95
C PRO A 51 -12.12 -2.87 10.23
N LEU A 52 -11.41 -2.18 11.14
CA LEU A 52 -10.72 -2.81 12.26
C LEU A 52 -11.30 -2.37 13.61
N ASP A 53 -11.52 -3.32 14.50
CA ASP A 53 -12.06 -3.07 15.83
C ASP A 53 -10.94 -2.85 16.86
N PHE A 54 -10.20 -1.74 16.72
CA PHE A 54 -9.22 -1.29 17.71
C PHE A 54 -9.01 0.23 17.69
N SER A 55 -8.42 0.77 18.75
CA SER A 55 -8.24 2.23 18.90
C SER A 55 -6.86 2.72 18.44
N LYS A 56 -6.77 3.98 17.98
CA LYS A 56 -5.50 4.71 17.74
C LYS A 56 -4.52 4.73 18.92
N LYS A 57 -4.99 4.42 20.13
CA LYS A 57 -4.15 4.30 21.34
C LYS A 57 -3.32 3.01 21.36
N GLU A 58 -3.73 1.99 20.63
CA GLU A 58 -3.01 0.71 20.53
C GLU A 58 -1.92 0.82 19.47
N LYS A 59 -0.89 1.63 19.77
CA LYS A 59 0.13 2.08 18.80
C LYS A 59 0.80 0.94 18.05
N ALA A 60 1.22 -0.12 18.75
CA ALA A 60 1.81 -1.29 18.09
C ALA A 60 0.86 -1.95 17.08
N LYS A 61 -0.43 -2.13 17.42
CA LYS A 61 -1.43 -2.66 16.47
C LYS A 61 -1.66 -1.72 15.31
N LEU A 62 -1.68 -0.41 15.57
CA LEU A 62 -1.85 0.60 14.53
C LEU A 62 -0.71 0.57 13.52
N VAL A 63 0.54 0.48 13.99
CA VAL A 63 1.73 0.36 13.14
C VAL A 63 1.61 -0.89 12.27
N SER A 64 1.38 -2.06 12.88
CA SER A 64 1.28 -3.31 12.13
C SER A 64 0.12 -3.31 11.11
N ALA A 65 -1.01 -2.69 11.45
CA ALA A 65 -2.14 -2.56 10.52
C ALA A 65 -1.81 -1.65 9.33
N CYS A 66 -1.14 -0.52 9.57
CA CYS A 66 -0.73 0.38 8.50
C CYS A 66 0.35 -0.25 7.61
N GLU A 67 1.32 -0.96 8.19
CA GLU A 67 2.31 -1.73 7.44
C GLU A 67 1.64 -2.78 6.55
N PHE A 68 0.66 -3.52 7.09
CA PHE A 68 -0.10 -4.49 6.31
C PHE A 68 -0.82 -3.86 5.11
N VAL A 69 -1.41 -2.68 5.30
CA VAL A 69 -2.03 -1.91 4.21
C VAL A 69 -0.99 -1.49 3.17
N LEU A 70 0.16 -0.95 3.58
CA LEU A 70 1.23 -0.52 2.68
C LEU A 70 1.80 -1.71 1.88
N GLU A 71 1.99 -2.87 2.50
CA GLU A 71 2.36 -4.11 1.81
C GLU A 71 1.29 -4.55 0.81
N GLY A 72 0.00 -4.39 1.14
CA GLY A 72 -1.11 -4.61 0.21
C GLY A 72 -1.07 -3.68 -1.00
N LEU A 73 -0.77 -2.40 -0.81
CA LEU A 73 -0.60 -1.43 -1.89
C LEU A 73 0.63 -1.76 -2.76
N TYR A 74 1.73 -2.19 -2.14
CA TYR A 74 2.92 -2.68 -2.82
C TYR A 74 2.61 -3.92 -3.67
N ALA A 75 1.89 -4.90 -3.12
CA ALA A 75 1.48 -6.12 -3.83
C ALA A 75 0.54 -5.82 -5.02
N GLN A 76 -0.21 -4.72 -4.96
CA GLN A 76 -1.02 -4.22 -6.08
C GLN A 76 -0.23 -3.35 -7.08
N ASN A 77 1.09 -3.17 -6.90
CA ASN A 77 1.95 -2.27 -7.68
C ASN A 77 1.52 -0.79 -7.65
N LYS A 78 0.76 -0.38 -6.63
CA LYS A 78 0.36 1.03 -6.45
C LYS A 78 1.52 1.87 -5.94
N ILE A 79 2.34 1.28 -5.06
CA ILE A 79 3.57 1.84 -4.51
C ILE A 79 4.76 0.87 -4.68
N SER A 80 5.97 1.32 -4.33
CA SER A 80 7.18 0.51 -4.28
C SER A 80 7.72 0.37 -2.86
N ARG A 81 8.60 -0.62 -2.68
CA ARG A 81 9.33 -0.91 -1.44
C ARG A 81 10.80 -1.10 -1.81
N ASN A 82 11.70 -0.49 -1.06
CA ASN A 82 13.15 -0.62 -1.25
C ASN A 82 13.74 -1.69 -0.32
N GLU A 83 15.04 -2.01 -0.50
CA GLU A 83 15.73 -3.04 0.29
C GLU A 83 15.89 -2.67 1.77
N GLU A 84 15.85 -1.38 2.10
CA GLU A 84 15.88 -0.87 3.47
C GLU A 84 14.49 -0.92 4.15
N GLY A 85 13.47 -1.44 3.47
CA GLY A 85 12.11 -1.56 3.99
C GLY A 85 11.26 -0.29 3.88
N GLY A 86 11.75 0.74 3.20
CA GLY A 86 11.03 1.99 2.95
C GLY A 86 10.06 1.91 1.77
N PHE A 87 8.95 2.64 1.87
CA PHE A 87 7.92 2.78 0.84
C PHE A 87 8.10 4.08 0.04
N GLU A 88 7.89 4.00 -1.27
CA GLU A 88 8.04 5.10 -2.22
C GLU A 88 7.11 4.93 -3.44
N ALA A 89 7.12 5.89 -4.37
CA ALA A 89 6.34 5.81 -5.60
C ALA A 89 6.61 4.51 -6.39
N ALA A 90 5.57 3.95 -7.02
CA ALA A 90 5.75 2.88 -7.99
C ALA A 90 6.39 3.41 -9.29
N THR A 91 7.28 2.62 -9.91
CA THR A 91 7.81 2.95 -11.24
C THR A 91 6.76 2.68 -12.33
N LYS A 92 6.82 3.41 -13.45
CA LYS A 92 5.90 3.21 -14.59
C LYS A 92 5.88 1.76 -15.10
N ALA A 93 7.05 1.12 -15.19
CA ALA A 93 7.17 -0.29 -15.59
C ALA A 93 6.45 -1.24 -14.61
N LYS A 94 6.44 -0.92 -13.31
CA LYS A 94 5.83 -1.76 -12.28
C LYS A 94 4.30 -1.70 -12.33
N ARG A 95 3.72 -0.56 -12.71
CA ARG A 95 2.27 -0.39 -12.92
C ARG A 95 1.76 -1.19 -14.11
N ASP A 96 2.55 -1.25 -15.18
CA ASP A 96 2.14 -1.85 -16.46
C ASP A 96 2.15 -3.40 -16.45
N ARG A 97 2.99 -4.03 -15.61
CA ARG A 97 3.08 -5.51 -15.52
C ARG A 97 1.76 -6.23 -15.22
N ARG A 98 0.74 -5.55 -14.65
CA ARG A 98 -0.60 -6.14 -14.50
C ARG A 98 -1.46 -6.02 -15.76
N GLY A 99 -1.26 -5.03 -16.62
CA GLY A 99 -1.95 -4.95 -17.92
C GLY A 99 -1.50 -6.07 -18.86
N MET A 100 -0.19 -6.35 -18.86
CA MET A 100 0.41 -7.34 -19.74
C MET A 100 0.02 -8.80 -19.43
N ILE A 101 -0.36 -9.14 -18.18
CA ILE A 101 -0.78 -10.52 -17.84
C ILE A 101 -2.21 -10.85 -18.30
N TYR A 102 -3.03 -9.85 -18.64
CA TYR A 102 -4.40 -10.08 -19.13
C TYR A 102 -4.50 -10.07 -20.66
N GLU A 103 -3.55 -9.47 -21.37
CA GLU A 103 -3.59 -9.44 -22.85
C GLU A 103 -3.07 -10.75 -23.49
N ASP A 104 -2.26 -11.56 -22.79
CA ASP A 104 -1.55 -12.71 -23.39
C ASP A 104 -2.30 -14.06 -23.33
N PHE A 105 -3.58 -14.07 -22.92
CA PHE A 105 -4.37 -15.33 -22.87
C PHE A 105 -5.65 -15.32 -23.71
N THR A 106 -5.97 -14.23 -24.41
CA THR A 106 -7.13 -14.16 -25.32
C THR A 106 -6.78 -14.41 -26.78
N ASP A 107 -5.50 -14.46 -27.14
CA ASP A 107 -5.04 -14.52 -28.54
C ASP A 107 -4.69 -15.94 -29.04
N VAL A 108 -4.97 -17.00 -28.26
CA VAL A 108 -4.57 -18.39 -28.61
C VAL A 108 -5.68 -19.19 -29.35
N GLU A 109 -6.86 -18.63 -29.62
CA GLU A 109 -7.92 -19.30 -30.40
C GLU A 109 -7.95 -18.87 -31.87
N GLY A 110 -6.80 -18.88 -32.56
CA GLY A 110 -6.67 -18.30 -33.90
C GLY A 110 -6.01 -19.14 -35.00
N TYR A 111 -5.64 -20.40 -34.77
CA TYR A 111 -5.05 -21.24 -35.83
C TYR A 111 -5.80 -22.56 -36.00
N ASN A 112 -6.84 -22.53 -36.85
CA ASN A 112 -7.32 -23.68 -37.62
C ASN A 112 -6.94 -23.46 -39.10
#